data_AF-P13459-F1
#
_entry.id   AF-P13459-F1
#
_cell.length_a   1.000
_cell.length_b   1.000
_cell.length_c   1.000
_cell.angle_alpha   90.00
_cell.angle_beta   90.00
_cell.angle_gamma   90.00
#
_symmetry.space_group_name_H-M   'P 1'
#
loop_
_entity.id
_entity.type
_entity.pdbx_description
1 polymer ?
#
loop_
_entity_poly.entity_id
_entity_poly.type
_entity_poly.pdbx_seq_one_letter_code
_entity_poly.pdbx_strand_id
1 'polypeptide(L)'
;MKLLTFCSFKGGAGKTTALMGLCAALASDGRRVALFDADENRPLTRWKENALRSNTWDSFCEVYAAEEMSLLEAAYEDAELQGFDYALADTHGGSSELNNTIIASSNLLLIPTMLTPLDIDEALSTYRYVIELLLSENLAIPTAVLRQRVPVGRLTTSQRAMSDMLASLPVVQSPMHERDAFAAMKERGMLHLTLLNMRTDPSMRLLERNLRIAMEELVTISKLVGEALER
;
A
#
# COMPACT_ATOMS: atom_id res chain seq x y z
N MET A 1 12.21 4.14 -12.62
CA MET A 1 11.42 3.68 -11.47
C MET A 1 10.13 4.49 -11.36
N LYS A 2 9.01 3.92 -10.88
CA LYS A 2 7.76 4.64 -10.59
C LYS A 2 7.48 4.65 -9.08
N LEU A 3 7.30 5.82 -8.47
CA LEU A 3 7.04 5.97 -7.04
C LEU A 3 5.54 6.01 -6.74
N LEU A 4 5.07 5.09 -5.90
CA LEU A 4 3.70 5.05 -5.39
C LEU A 4 3.74 5.28 -3.88
N THR A 5 2.95 6.24 -3.41
CA THR A 5 2.96 6.60 -1.99
C THR A 5 1.61 6.36 -1.35
N PHE A 6 1.63 5.74 -0.17
CA PHE A 6 0.46 5.52 0.66
C PHE A 6 0.44 6.58 1.76
N CYS A 7 -0.46 7.55 1.66
CA CYS A 7 -0.51 8.70 2.57
C CYS A 7 -1.82 8.76 3.36
N SER A 8 -1.72 9.09 4.64
CA SER A 8 -2.86 9.32 5.54
C SER A 8 -2.35 9.93 6.83
N PHE A 9 -2.99 11.00 7.26
CA PHE A 9 -2.70 11.63 8.54
C PHE A 9 -3.03 10.73 9.74
N LYS A 10 -3.96 9.78 9.57
CA LYS A 10 -4.32 8.82 10.61
C LYS A 10 -3.29 7.72 10.77
N GLY A 11 -2.96 7.42 12.02
CA GLY A 11 -2.42 6.11 12.40
C GLY A 11 -3.46 5.01 12.17
N GLY A 12 -3.04 3.85 11.65
CA GLY A 12 -3.90 2.69 11.49
C GLY A 12 -4.87 2.70 10.30
N ALA A 13 -4.79 3.68 9.39
CA ALA A 13 -5.64 3.76 8.19
C ALA A 13 -5.44 2.61 7.17
N GLY A 14 -4.40 1.79 7.33
CA GLY A 14 -4.08 0.67 6.44
C GLY A 14 -2.96 0.92 5.43
N LYS A 15 -2.14 1.97 5.60
CA LYS A 15 -0.99 2.33 4.73
C LYS A 15 -0.03 1.17 4.52
N THR A 16 0.63 0.72 5.58
CA THR A 16 1.55 -0.43 5.55
C THR A 16 0.88 -1.68 4.97
N THR A 17 -0.38 -1.97 5.32
CA THR A 17 -1.09 -3.16 4.81
C THR A 17 -1.34 -3.09 3.31
N ALA A 18 -1.74 -1.93 2.80
CA ALA A 18 -1.93 -1.71 1.38
C ALA A 18 -0.61 -1.83 0.61
N LEU A 19 0.47 -1.25 1.15
CA LEU A 19 1.81 -1.35 0.59
C LEU A 19 2.30 -2.79 0.53
N MET A 20 2.21 -3.55 1.64
CA MET A 20 2.60 -4.97 1.67
C MET A 20 1.84 -5.79 0.62
N GLY A 21 0.54 -5.54 0.48
CA GLY A 21 -0.30 -6.23 -0.49
C GLY A 21 0.08 -5.88 -1.93
N LEU A 22 0.26 -4.60 -2.25
CA LEU A 22 0.64 -4.17 -3.59
C LEU A 22 2.05 -4.66 -3.96
N CYS A 23 2.99 -4.64 -3.01
CA CYS A 23 4.32 -5.22 -3.18
C CYS A 23 4.24 -6.71 -3.57
N ALA A 24 3.45 -7.51 -2.85
CA ALA A 24 3.28 -8.93 -3.17
C ALA A 24 2.69 -9.13 -4.58
N ALA A 25 1.71 -8.31 -4.99
CA ALA A 25 1.15 -8.38 -6.33
C ALA A 25 2.14 -8.01 -7.43
N LEU A 26 2.88 -6.92 -7.27
CA LEU A 26 3.91 -6.48 -8.23
C LEU A 26 5.05 -7.51 -8.33
N ALA A 27 5.55 -8.02 -7.21
CA ALA A 27 6.59 -9.06 -7.18
C ALA A 27 6.10 -10.35 -7.86
N SER A 28 4.84 -10.74 -7.64
CA SER A 28 4.25 -11.90 -8.32
C SER A 28 4.12 -11.76 -9.84
N ASP A 29 4.10 -10.52 -10.35
CA ASP A 29 4.16 -10.18 -11.78
C ASP A 29 5.61 -10.03 -12.29
N GLY A 30 6.61 -10.40 -11.48
CA GLY A 30 8.03 -10.34 -11.83
C GLY A 30 8.64 -8.93 -11.78
N ARG A 31 7.96 -7.97 -11.15
CA ARG A 31 8.46 -6.60 -11.00
C ARG A 31 9.44 -6.48 -9.84
N ARG A 32 10.48 -5.68 -10.01
CA ARG A 32 11.40 -5.31 -8.92
C ARG A 32 10.82 -4.14 -8.15
N VAL A 33 10.69 -4.30 -6.83
CA VAL A 33 10.04 -3.30 -5.95
C VAL A 33 10.96 -2.83 -4.82
N ALA A 34 11.31 -1.55 -4.81
CA ALA A 34 11.94 -0.89 -3.67
C ALA A 34 10.86 -0.43 -2.67
N LEU A 35 11.10 -0.59 -1.39
CA LEU A 35 10.17 -0.21 -0.32
C LEU A 35 10.82 0.84 0.57
N PHE A 36 10.25 2.04 0.63
CA PHE A 36 10.76 3.15 1.44
C PHE A 36 9.97 3.22 2.75
N ASP A 37 10.65 2.90 3.85
CA ASP A 37 10.09 2.86 5.21
C ASP A 37 10.35 4.22 5.89
N ALA A 38 9.44 5.18 5.71
CA ALA A 38 9.55 6.52 6.27
C ALA A 38 8.84 6.68 7.63
N ASP A 39 8.33 5.58 8.21
CA ASP A 39 7.82 5.54 9.58
C ASP A 39 8.93 5.14 10.53
N GLU A 40 9.18 5.94 11.58
CA GLU A 40 10.17 5.68 12.63
C GLU A 40 9.98 4.31 13.32
N ASN A 41 8.77 3.75 13.30
CA ASN A 41 8.49 2.42 13.84
C ASN A 41 9.02 1.27 12.96
N ARG A 42 9.49 1.58 11.75
CA ARG A 42 10.05 0.69 10.72
C ARG A 42 9.25 -0.60 10.49
N PRO A 43 7.93 -0.52 10.23
CA PRO A 43 7.09 -1.69 10.06
C PRO A 43 7.50 -2.60 8.88
N LEU A 44 8.07 -2.04 7.80
CA LEU A 44 8.48 -2.80 6.62
C LEU A 44 9.77 -3.57 6.87
N THR A 45 10.70 -2.97 7.63
CA THR A 45 11.92 -3.67 8.07
C THR A 45 11.56 -4.93 8.86
N ARG A 46 10.64 -4.80 9.84
CA ARG A 46 10.17 -5.96 10.62
C ARG A 46 9.41 -6.99 9.76
N TRP A 47 8.64 -6.52 8.77
CA TRP A 47 7.98 -7.41 7.83
C TRP A 47 8.98 -8.24 7.01
N LYS A 48 10.06 -7.62 6.52
CA LYS A 48 11.16 -8.33 5.84
C LYS A 48 11.80 -9.40 6.73
N GLU A 49 12.12 -9.06 7.98
CA GLU A 49 12.69 -10.01 8.94
C GLU A 49 11.77 -11.23 9.16
N ASN A 50 10.47 -10.97 9.38
CA ASN A 50 9.46 -12.02 9.55
C ASN A 50 9.31 -12.89 8.29
N ALA A 51 9.32 -12.27 7.11
CA ALA A 51 9.24 -12.94 5.82
C ALA A 51 10.44 -13.84 5.56
N LEU A 52 11.65 -13.38 5.88
CA LEU A 52 12.89 -14.15 5.76
C LEU A 52 12.85 -15.38 6.68
N ARG A 53 12.41 -15.23 7.94
CA ARG A 53 12.22 -16.37 8.87
C ARG A 53 11.23 -17.40 8.33
N SER A 54 10.20 -16.94 7.62
CA SER A 54 9.15 -17.79 7.07
C SER A 54 9.45 -18.27 5.64
N ASN A 55 10.61 -17.95 5.07
CA ASN A 55 10.97 -18.22 3.67
C ASN A 55 9.89 -17.74 2.67
N THR A 56 9.49 -16.47 2.82
CA THR A 56 8.42 -15.79 2.08
C THR A 56 8.81 -14.36 1.69
N TRP A 57 10.11 -14.12 1.51
CA TRP A 57 10.62 -12.87 0.96
C TRP A 57 11.07 -13.08 -0.47
N ASP A 58 10.67 -12.19 -1.36
CA ASP A 58 11.05 -12.20 -2.76
C ASP A 58 12.35 -11.43 -2.96
N SER A 59 13.34 -12.01 -3.65
CA SER A 59 14.62 -11.36 -3.91
C SER A 59 14.53 -10.18 -4.88
N PHE A 60 13.39 -10.00 -5.54
CA PHE A 60 13.10 -8.81 -6.34
C PHE A 60 12.68 -7.60 -5.51
N CYS A 61 12.55 -7.75 -4.19
CA CYS A 61 12.13 -6.69 -3.29
C CYS A 61 13.20 -6.37 -2.24
N GLU A 62 13.36 -5.09 -1.94
CA GLU A 62 14.30 -4.59 -0.93
C GLU A 62 13.66 -3.47 -0.10
N VAL A 63 14.03 -3.38 1.19
CA VAL A 63 13.53 -2.37 2.12
C VAL A 63 14.64 -1.38 2.43
N TYR A 64 14.34 -0.11 2.27
CA TYR A 64 15.22 1.00 2.58
C TYR A 64 14.66 1.81 3.75
N ALA A 65 15.53 2.16 4.69
CA ALA A 65 15.26 3.18 5.69
C ALA A 65 15.10 4.53 4.99
N ALA A 66 14.05 5.27 5.31
CA ALA A 66 13.71 6.54 4.66
C ALA A 66 13.08 7.55 5.63
N GLU A 67 13.36 7.42 6.93
CA GLU A 67 12.77 8.26 8.01
C GLU A 67 13.38 9.67 8.12
N GLU A 68 14.43 9.97 7.38
CA GLU A 68 15.07 11.29 7.30
C GLU A 68 15.39 11.63 5.85
N MET A 69 15.52 12.93 5.53
CA MET A 69 15.71 13.39 4.14
C MET A 69 16.94 12.76 3.48
N SER A 70 18.07 12.71 4.18
CA SER A 70 19.32 12.14 3.68
C SER A 70 19.22 10.63 3.41
N LEU A 71 18.42 9.91 4.22
CA LEU A 71 18.16 8.49 4.02
C LEU A 71 17.23 8.26 2.84
N LEU A 72 16.19 9.09 2.69
CA LEU A 72 15.29 9.06 1.53
C LEU A 72 16.05 9.30 0.22
N GLU A 73 16.92 10.31 0.18
CA GLU A 73 17.76 10.61 -0.99
C GLU A 73 18.65 9.43 -1.35
N ALA A 74 19.39 8.88 -0.38
CA ALA A 74 20.27 7.72 -0.60
C ALA A 74 19.49 6.46 -1.02
N ALA A 75 18.31 6.23 -0.44
CA ALA A 75 17.43 5.12 -0.80
C ALA A 75 16.92 5.25 -2.24
N TYR A 76 16.54 6.46 -2.65
CA TYR A 76 16.07 6.73 -4.00
C TYR A 76 17.19 6.53 -5.03
N GLU A 77 18.39 7.06 -4.78
CA GLU A 77 19.56 6.90 -5.65
C GLU A 77 19.97 5.43 -5.81
N ASP A 78 20.06 4.66 -4.71
CA ASP A 78 20.40 3.23 -4.80
C ASP A 78 19.30 2.45 -5.51
N ALA A 79 18.02 2.72 -5.24
CA ALA A 79 16.92 2.03 -5.91
C ALA A 79 16.91 2.27 -7.44
N GLU A 80 17.23 3.49 -7.89
CA GLU A 80 17.42 3.76 -9.32
C GLU A 80 18.63 3.00 -9.89
N LEU A 81 19.76 3.01 -9.18
CA LEU A 81 20.98 2.32 -9.61
C LEU A 81 20.80 0.79 -9.71
N GLN A 82 20.05 0.19 -8.78
CA GLN A 82 19.72 -1.23 -8.80
C GLN A 82 18.71 -1.59 -9.89
N GLY A 83 18.08 -0.62 -10.54
CA GLY A 83 17.13 -0.83 -11.62
C GLY A 83 15.79 -1.37 -11.15
N PHE A 84 15.25 -0.84 -10.05
CA PHE A 84 13.89 -1.17 -9.60
C PHE A 84 12.82 -0.57 -10.53
N ASP A 85 11.77 -1.36 -10.80
CA ASP A 85 10.64 -0.92 -11.62
C ASP A 85 9.77 0.08 -10.84
N TYR A 86 9.49 -0.25 -9.59
CA TYR A 86 8.62 0.51 -8.69
C TYR A 86 9.31 0.82 -7.36
N ALA A 87 8.97 1.97 -6.78
CA ALA A 87 9.19 2.29 -5.38
C ALA A 87 7.82 2.43 -4.69
N LEU A 88 7.66 1.86 -3.51
CA LEU A 88 6.48 2.04 -2.66
C LEU A 88 6.89 2.71 -1.35
N ALA A 89 6.30 3.86 -1.04
CA ALA A 89 6.61 4.59 0.20
C ALA A 89 5.49 4.47 1.24
N ASP A 90 5.87 4.07 2.46
CA ASP A 90 5.02 4.14 3.66
C ASP A 90 5.38 5.40 4.44
N THR A 91 4.48 6.38 4.48
CA THR A 91 4.73 7.63 5.21
C THR A 91 4.32 7.51 6.67
N HIS A 92 4.97 8.26 7.57
CA HIS A 92 4.44 8.44 8.91
C HIS A 92 3.07 9.17 8.87
N GLY A 93 2.29 9.06 9.95
CA GLY A 93 1.07 9.86 10.13
C GLY A 93 1.37 11.37 10.20
N GLY A 94 0.36 12.19 9.97
CA GLY A 94 0.49 13.66 9.95
C GLY A 94 1.20 14.25 8.72
N SER A 95 1.56 15.53 8.85
CA SER A 95 2.30 16.30 7.83
C SER A 95 3.72 16.59 8.32
N SER A 96 4.69 16.40 7.43
CA SER A 96 6.11 16.69 7.68
C SER A 96 6.76 17.08 6.35
N GLU A 97 7.91 17.76 6.42
CA GLU A 97 8.69 18.12 5.22
C GLU A 97 9.11 16.87 4.42
N LEU A 98 9.43 15.78 5.13
CA LEU A 98 9.71 14.47 4.53
C LEU A 98 8.49 13.93 3.77
N ASN A 99 7.31 13.92 4.40
CA ASN A 99 6.08 13.48 3.74
C ASN A 99 5.78 14.31 2.49
N ASN A 100 6.00 15.63 2.55
CA ASN A 100 5.77 16.52 1.41
C ASN A 100 6.70 16.21 0.25
N THR A 101 7.97 15.94 0.55
CA THR A 101 8.96 15.56 -0.47
C THR A 101 8.60 14.24 -1.13
N ILE A 102 8.22 13.23 -0.35
CA ILE A 102 7.74 11.95 -0.87
C ILE A 102 6.50 12.15 -1.75
N ILE A 103 5.52 12.93 -1.27
CA ILE A 103 4.27 13.23 -2.01
C ILE A 103 4.58 13.92 -3.34
N ALA A 104 5.37 15.00 -3.32
CA ALA A 104 5.72 15.78 -4.51
C ALA A 104 6.56 14.98 -5.53
N SER A 105 7.30 13.96 -5.07
CA SER A 105 8.12 13.10 -5.93
C SER A 105 7.35 11.89 -6.49
N SER A 106 6.10 11.68 -6.08
CA SER A 106 5.33 10.48 -6.43
C SER A 106 4.74 10.52 -7.83
N ASN A 107 4.53 9.34 -8.43
CA ASN A 107 3.78 9.19 -9.68
C ASN A 107 2.30 8.83 -9.44
N LEU A 108 1.97 8.29 -8.27
CA LEU A 108 0.60 8.01 -7.85
C LEU A 108 0.51 8.07 -6.33
N LEU A 109 -0.54 8.72 -5.84
CA LEU A 109 -0.86 8.82 -4.42
C LEU A 109 -2.10 7.99 -4.12
N LEU A 110 -1.98 7.10 -3.13
CA LEU A 110 -3.10 6.33 -2.60
C LEU A 110 -3.39 6.79 -1.17
N ILE A 111 -4.66 7.02 -0.86
CA ILE A 111 -5.16 7.36 0.47
C ILE A 111 -5.94 6.16 1.03
N PRO A 112 -5.32 5.32 1.87
CA PRO A 112 -6.01 4.20 2.52
C PRO A 112 -7.11 4.71 3.46
N THR A 113 -8.31 4.14 3.40
CA THR A 113 -9.46 4.65 4.17
C THR A 113 -10.44 3.54 4.55
N MET A 114 -10.78 3.41 5.84
CA MET A 114 -11.84 2.50 6.29
C MET A 114 -13.22 3.15 6.17
N LEU A 115 -14.29 2.34 6.12
CA LEU A 115 -15.66 2.83 5.98
C LEU A 115 -16.28 3.23 7.33
N THR A 116 -15.66 4.16 8.04
CA THR A 116 -16.21 4.76 9.28
C THR A 116 -16.23 6.28 9.16
N PRO A 117 -17.17 6.99 9.84
CA PRO A 117 -17.23 8.46 9.78
C PRO A 117 -15.89 9.14 10.11
N LEU A 118 -15.21 8.66 11.16
CA LEU A 118 -13.90 9.20 11.57
C LEU A 118 -12.79 8.95 10.55
N ASP A 119 -12.91 7.93 9.70
CA ASP A 119 -11.96 7.68 8.62
C ASP A 119 -12.27 8.52 7.38
N ILE A 120 -13.55 8.85 7.14
CA ILE A 120 -13.94 9.69 6.00
C ILE A 120 -13.52 11.14 6.21
N ASP A 121 -13.76 11.70 7.40
CA ASP A 121 -13.34 13.08 7.73
C ASP A 121 -11.82 13.25 7.57
N GLU A 122 -11.06 12.23 7.97
CA GLU A 122 -9.60 12.22 7.87
C GLU A 122 -9.11 12.02 6.43
N ALA A 123 -9.79 11.17 5.65
CA ALA A 123 -9.49 10.99 4.23
C ALA A 123 -9.73 12.27 3.44
N LEU A 124 -10.83 12.99 3.72
CA LEU A 124 -11.12 14.30 3.11
C LEU A 124 -10.07 15.35 3.48
N SER A 125 -9.63 15.36 4.75
CA SER A 125 -8.59 16.27 5.23
C SER A 125 -7.23 15.98 4.59
N THR A 126 -6.85 14.69 4.49
CA THR A 126 -5.65 14.25 3.79
C THR A 126 -5.72 14.61 2.31
N TYR A 127 -6.86 14.35 1.64
CA TYR A 127 -7.03 14.65 0.21
C TYR A 127 -6.89 16.14 -0.07
N ARG A 128 -7.56 17.00 0.71
CA ARG A 128 -7.44 18.45 0.58
C ARG A 128 -5.99 18.90 0.73
N TYR A 129 -5.29 18.41 1.76
CA TYR A 129 -3.89 18.74 1.98
C TYR A 129 -3.00 18.37 0.80
N VAL A 130 -3.14 17.14 0.29
CA VAL A 130 -2.38 16.66 -0.87
C VAL A 130 -2.65 17.57 -2.07
N ILE A 131 -3.90 17.90 -2.38
CA ILE A 131 -4.23 18.78 -3.51
C ILE A 131 -3.65 20.19 -3.32
N GLU A 132 -3.73 20.77 -2.11
CA GLU A 132 -3.15 22.08 -1.83
C GLU A 132 -1.62 22.09 -2.01
N LEU A 133 -0.93 21.05 -1.53
CA LEU A 133 0.51 20.88 -1.72
C LEU A 133 0.88 20.72 -3.21
N LEU A 134 0.16 19.87 -3.94
CA LEU A 134 0.44 19.67 -5.37
C LEU A 134 0.22 20.97 -6.16
N LEU A 135 -0.82 21.73 -5.85
CA LEU A 135 -1.07 23.02 -6.48
C LEU A 135 0.01 24.06 -6.14
N SER A 136 0.52 24.11 -4.91
CA SER A 136 1.59 25.04 -4.54
C SER A 136 2.91 24.72 -5.25
N GLU A 137 3.17 23.45 -5.52
CA GLU A 137 4.35 22.98 -6.26
C GLU A 137 4.15 22.94 -7.79
N ASN A 138 2.98 23.38 -8.28
CA ASN A 138 2.62 23.31 -9.71
C ASN A 138 2.73 21.88 -10.29
N LEU A 139 2.33 20.89 -9.50
CA LEU A 139 2.32 19.47 -9.82
C LEU A 139 0.89 18.96 -10.04
N ALA A 140 0.77 17.92 -10.85
CA ALA A 140 -0.49 17.20 -11.07
C ALA A 140 -0.23 15.69 -10.96
N ILE A 141 -0.39 15.16 -9.74
CA ILE A 141 -0.15 13.74 -9.45
C ILE A 141 -1.50 13.04 -9.23
N PRO A 142 -1.81 11.95 -9.98
CA PRO A 142 -2.99 11.16 -9.74
C PRO A 142 -3.11 10.76 -8.26
N THR A 143 -4.25 11.07 -7.66
CA THR A 143 -4.52 10.84 -6.23
C THR A 143 -5.85 10.14 -6.06
N ALA A 144 -5.87 8.96 -5.44
CA ALA A 144 -7.09 8.17 -5.28
C ALA A 144 -7.22 7.53 -3.89
N VAL A 145 -8.46 7.36 -3.44
CA VAL A 145 -8.77 6.63 -2.20
C VAL A 145 -8.75 5.12 -2.45
N LEU A 146 -8.05 4.39 -1.58
CA LEU A 146 -8.07 2.94 -1.52
C LEU A 146 -8.82 2.48 -0.27
N ARG A 147 -10.04 1.97 -0.46
CA ARG A 147 -10.89 1.52 0.65
C ARG A 147 -10.29 0.29 1.34
N GLN A 148 -10.15 0.34 2.66
CA GLN A 148 -9.52 -0.66 3.52
C GLN A 148 -10.55 -1.35 4.43
N ARG A 149 -10.27 -2.61 4.77
CA ARG A 149 -11.08 -3.44 5.68
C ARG A 149 -12.58 -3.42 5.34
N VAL A 150 -12.90 -3.47 4.05
CA VAL A 150 -14.29 -3.55 3.62
C VAL A 150 -14.85 -4.92 3.99
N PRO A 151 -16.00 -5.03 4.67
CA PRO A 151 -16.57 -6.33 4.99
C PRO A 151 -16.79 -7.17 3.72
N VAL A 152 -16.39 -8.45 3.74
CA VAL A 152 -16.64 -9.39 2.62
C VAL A 152 -18.14 -9.60 2.39
N GLY A 153 -18.94 -9.41 3.45
CA GLY A 153 -20.40 -9.49 3.39
C GLY A 153 -21.07 -8.18 2.98
N ARG A 154 -22.37 -8.08 3.28
CA ARG A 154 -23.15 -6.87 3.00
C ARG A 154 -22.72 -5.71 3.89
N LEU A 155 -22.52 -4.54 3.29
CA LEU A 155 -22.30 -3.29 4.03
C LEU A 155 -23.51 -2.93 4.90
N THR A 156 -23.23 -2.49 6.12
CA THR A 156 -24.22 -1.80 6.96
C THR A 156 -24.66 -0.48 6.32
N THR A 157 -25.78 0.07 6.79
CA THR A 157 -26.29 1.36 6.29
C THR A 157 -25.24 2.47 6.42
N SER A 158 -24.55 2.57 7.57
CA SER A 158 -23.52 3.57 7.79
C SER A 158 -22.33 3.38 6.85
N GLN A 159 -21.84 2.16 6.67
CA GLN A 159 -20.72 1.88 5.77
C GLN A 159 -21.06 2.19 4.31
N ARG A 160 -22.30 1.93 3.89
CA ARG A 160 -22.78 2.29 2.55
C ARG A 160 -22.76 3.80 2.35
N ALA A 161 -23.32 4.55 3.30
CA ALA A 161 -23.30 6.01 3.25
C ALA A 161 -21.86 6.58 3.18
N MET A 162 -20.92 5.98 3.92
CA MET A 162 -19.51 6.37 3.86
C MET A 162 -18.87 6.02 2.50
N SER A 163 -19.18 4.85 1.93
CA SER A 163 -18.71 4.49 0.60
C SER A 163 -19.26 5.42 -0.49
N ASP A 164 -20.52 5.83 -0.37
CA ASP A 164 -21.17 6.75 -1.31
C ASP A 164 -20.54 8.15 -1.23
N MET A 165 -20.19 8.61 -0.01
CA MET A 165 -19.46 9.87 0.18
C MET A 165 -18.08 9.83 -0.48
N LEU A 166 -17.33 8.75 -0.30
CA LEU A 166 -16.01 8.58 -0.94
C LEU A 166 -16.09 8.54 -2.47
N ALA A 167 -17.21 8.13 -3.05
CA ALA A 167 -17.39 8.10 -4.50
C ALA A 167 -17.38 9.50 -5.15
N SER A 168 -17.41 10.57 -4.34
CA SER A 168 -17.17 11.95 -4.82
C SER A 168 -15.70 12.26 -5.09
N LEU A 169 -14.77 11.41 -4.62
CA LEU A 169 -13.33 11.49 -4.88
C LEU A 169 -12.92 10.44 -5.92
N PRO A 170 -11.74 10.57 -6.56
CA PRO A 170 -11.16 9.47 -7.29
C PRO A 170 -10.95 8.28 -6.35
N VAL A 171 -11.47 7.11 -6.72
CA VAL A 171 -11.42 5.88 -5.92
C VAL A 171 -10.84 4.73 -6.74
N VAL A 172 -10.02 3.91 -6.10
CA VAL A 172 -9.65 2.60 -6.66
C VAL A 172 -10.91 1.72 -6.63
N GLN A 173 -11.29 1.21 -7.80
CA GLN A 173 -12.57 0.51 -8.00
C GLN A 173 -12.67 -0.76 -7.16
N SER A 174 -11.55 -1.49 -6.99
CA SER A 174 -11.46 -2.62 -6.07
C SER A 174 -11.00 -2.19 -4.68
N PRO A 175 -11.74 -2.51 -3.60
CA PRO A 175 -11.28 -2.30 -2.23
C PRO A 175 -10.34 -3.41 -1.77
N MET A 176 -9.67 -3.19 -0.63
CA MET A 176 -9.12 -4.26 0.19
C MET A 176 -10.15 -4.68 1.25
N HIS A 177 -10.61 -5.92 1.17
CA HIS A 177 -11.57 -6.46 2.12
C HIS A 177 -10.93 -6.82 3.47
N GLU A 178 -11.73 -6.88 4.53
CA GLU A 178 -11.29 -7.38 5.82
C GLU A 178 -11.04 -8.89 5.76
N ARG A 179 -9.78 -9.28 5.58
CA ARG A 179 -9.34 -10.67 5.44
C ARG A 179 -8.18 -10.95 6.40
N ASP A 180 -8.20 -12.13 7.03
CA ASP A 180 -7.05 -12.64 7.81
C ASP A 180 -5.77 -12.66 6.98
N ALA A 181 -5.88 -12.99 5.68
CA ALA A 181 -4.77 -12.99 4.74
C ALA A 181 -3.96 -11.67 4.77
N PHE A 182 -4.63 -10.52 4.81
CA PHE A 182 -3.96 -9.22 4.87
C PHE A 182 -3.46 -8.88 6.26
N ALA A 183 -4.24 -9.19 7.30
CA ALA A 183 -3.85 -8.96 8.69
C ALA A 183 -2.60 -9.77 9.08
N ALA A 184 -2.45 -10.97 8.52
CA ALA A 184 -1.35 -11.88 8.81
C ALA A 184 -0.08 -11.59 8.00
N MET A 185 -0.10 -10.72 6.97
CA MET A 185 1.07 -10.46 6.12
C MET A 185 2.29 -10.00 6.93
N LYS A 186 2.07 -9.17 7.95
CA LYS A 186 3.16 -8.68 8.82
C LYS A 186 3.97 -9.82 9.43
N GLU A 187 3.33 -10.93 9.83
CA GLU A 187 4.02 -12.08 10.42
C GLU A 187 4.39 -13.16 9.40
N ARG A 188 3.54 -13.40 8.40
CA ARG A 188 3.71 -14.49 7.43
C ARG A 188 4.55 -14.12 6.20
N GLY A 189 4.91 -12.85 6.01
CA GLY A 189 5.68 -12.36 4.87
C GLY A 189 4.81 -12.02 3.65
N MET A 190 5.39 -12.17 2.45
CA MET A 190 4.72 -11.77 1.21
C MET A 190 3.64 -12.76 0.79
N LEU A 191 2.44 -12.25 0.53
CA LEU A 191 1.25 -13.09 0.35
C LEU A 191 1.38 -14.09 -0.81
N HIS A 192 2.03 -13.72 -1.91
CA HIS A 192 2.21 -14.62 -3.06
C HIS A 192 3.07 -15.84 -2.73
N LEU A 193 4.12 -15.65 -1.92
CA LEU A 193 4.99 -16.72 -1.45
C LEU A 193 4.35 -17.52 -0.30
N THR A 194 3.65 -16.87 0.62
CA THR A 194 2.85 -17.57 1.63
C THR A 194 1.82 -18.50 0.95
N LEU A 195 1.13 -18.01 -0.08
CA LEU A 195 0.19 -18.80 -0.88
C LEU A 195 0.89 -19.98 -1.57
N LEU A 196 2.06 -19.75 -2.19
CA LEU A 196 2.84 -20.80 -2.83
C LEU A 196 3.23 -21.91 -1.84
N ASN A 197 3.73 -21.54 -0.66
CA ASN A 197 4.10 -22.48 0.39
C ASN A 197 2.88 -23.30 0.86
N MET A 198 1.71 -22.68 1.04
CA MET A 198 0.49 -23.38 1.47
C MET A 198 -0.06 -24.37 0.44
N ARG A 199 0.19 -24.19 -0.87
CA ARG A 199 -0.26 -25.13 -1.91
C ARG A 199 0.37 -26.52 -1.79
N THR A 200 1.49 -26.62 -1.08
CA THR A 200 2.21 -27.89 -0.87
C THR A 200 1.61 -28.74 0.25
N ASP A 201 0.70 -28.21 1.06
CA ASP A 201 0.08 -28.91 2.20
C ASP A 201 -1.43 -29.16 1.96
N PRO A 202 -1.84 -30.41 1.65
CA PRO A 202 -3.23 -30.77 1.43
C PRO A 202 -4.16 -30.55 2.63
N SER A 203 -3.63 -30.46 3.86
CA SER A 203 -4.43 -30.22 5.06
C SER A 203 -4.90 -28.75 5.16
N MET A 204 -4.26 -27.84 4.41
CA MET A 204 -4.46 -26.40 4.50
C MET A 204 -5.35 -25.82 3.40
N ARG A 205 -6.15 -26.66 2.70
CA ARG A 205 -7.00 -26.27 1.54
C ARG A 205 -7.90 -25.05 1.80
N LEU A 206 -8.50 -24.94 2.98
CA LEU A 206 -9.37 -23.81 3.31
C LEU A 206 -8.57 -22.50 3.42
N LEU A 207 -7.39 -22.57 4.04
CA LEU A 207 -6.49 -21.42 4.16
C LEU A 207 -5.94 -21.02 2.79
N GLU A 208 -5.47 -21.99 1.99
CA GLU A 208 -5.01 -21.76 0.62
C GLU A 208 -6.06 -21.02 -0.21
N ARG A 209 -7.32 -21.46 -0.15
CA ARG A 209 -8.43 -20.80 -0.86
C ARG A 209 -8.59 -19.34 -0.44
N ASN A 210 -8.52 -19.07 0.87
CA ASN A 210 -8.68 -17.71 1.40
C ASN A 210 -7.51 -16.80 1.00
N LEU A 211 -6.28 -17.33 1.01
CA LEU A 211 -5.08 -16.62 0.54
C LEU A 211 -5.16 -16.35 -0.97
N ARG A 212 -5.62 -17.31 -1.77
CA ARG A 212 -5.79 -17.15 -3.22
C ARG A 212 -6.78 -16.03 -3.56
N ILE A 213 -7.95 -15.99 -2.89
CA ILE A 213 -8.93 -14.91 -3.11
C ILE A 213 -8.34 -13.54 -2.74
N ALA A 214 -7.61 -13.47 -1.61
CA ALA A 214 -6.92 -12.24 -1.22
C ALA A 214 -5.86 -11.81 -2.25
N MET A 215 -5.12 -12.78 -2.82
CA MET A 215 -4.14 -12.52 -3.87
C MET A 215 -4.78 -12.02 -5.17
N GLU A 216 -5.90 -12.61 -5.61
CA GLU A 216 -6.65 -12.18 -6.80
C GLU A 216 -7.15 -10.73 -6.67
N GLU A 217 -7.57 -10.34 -5.46
CA GLU A 217 -7.95 -8.96 -5.14
C GLU A 217 -6.77 -7.99 -5.27
N LEU A 218 -5.59 -8.35 -4.74
CA LEU A 218 -4.38 -7.53 -4.87
C LEU A 218 -3.89 -7.44 -6.32
N VAL A 219 -3.96 -8.52 -7.10
CA VAL A 219 -3.64 -8.50 -8.54
C VAL A 219 -4.59 -7.55 -9.28
N THR A 220 -5.87 -7.54 -8.93
CA THR A 220 -6.85 -6.61 -9.52
C THR A 220 -6.51 -5.15 -9.18
N ILE A 221 -6.19 -4.87 -7.92
CA ILE A 221 -5.74 -3.53 -7.49
C ILE A 221 -4.46 -3.12 -8.21
N SER A 222 -3.49 -4.03 -8.31
CA SER A 222 -2.20 -3.78 -9.00
C SER A 222 -2.38 -3.40 -10.47
N LYS A 223 -3.29 -4.07 -11.18
CA LYS A 223 -3.61 -3.73 -12.58
C LYS A 223 -4.24 -2.33 -12.71
N LEU A 224 -5.21 -2.01 -11.85
CA LEU A 224 -5.84 -0.68 -11.83
C LEU A 224 -4.83 0.44 -11.52
N VAL A 225 -3.87 0.15 -10.64
CA VAL A 225 -2.76 1.04 -10.31
C VAL A 225 -1.82 1.21 -11.51
N GLY A 226 -1.46 0.12 -12.20
CA GLY A 226 -0.65 0.17 -13.42
C GLY A 226 -1.30 1.02 -14.52
N GLU A 227 -2.59 0.82 -14.77
CA GLU A 227 -3.37 1.62 -15.73
C GLU A 227 -3.40 3.12 -15.38
N ALA A 228 -3.35 3.47 -14.09
CA ALA A 228 -3.30 4.86 -13.65
C ALA A 228 -1.92 5.50 -13.84
N LEU A 229 -0.84 4.72 -13.84
CA LEU A 229 0.54 5.18 -14.03
C LEU A 229 0.94 5.34 -15.50
N GLU A 230 0.15 4.78 -16.42
CA GLU A 230 0.34 4.89 -17.88
C GLU A 230 -0.40 6.09 -18.51
N ARG A 231 -1.23 6.80 -17.75
CA ARG A 231 -1.99 7.99 -18.19
C ARG A 231 -1.17 9.27 -18.03
#